data_AF-A0A368U9S8-F1
#
_entry.id   AF-A0A368U9S8-F1
#
_cell.length_a   1.000
_cell.length_b   1.000
_cell.length_c   1.000
_cell.angle_alpha   90.00
_cell.angle_beta   90.00
_cell.angle_gamma   90.00
#
_symmetry.space_group_name_H-M   'P 1'
#
loop_
_entity.id
_entity.type
_entity.pdbx_description
1 polymer ?
#
loop_
_entity_poly.entity_id
_entity_poly.type
_entity_poly.pdbx_seq_one_letter_code
_entity_poly.pdbx_strand_id
1 'polypeptide(L)'
;MDAAYVEASYKIEQALLDAYLNGEGTLREREQKVRETHETPVLPNVPLPGMVIPASFAQVQFSGRTYEWINCVGGAHSQQVKDVPVTDAMIREAKDFVGELLGEDVQAIRVVRVAPEVWGDRAAEGFLREAGNELPVVFVPTVFTCPVELLCHELAHAAHTMVRRRTGDAAMALARPASAEFIAHFVQYRYVMAYLQEQDLALAMGQLTTAMYAKAIQAFMLSQKITTGEELWDKRVALLESGPARPFLEALPDSVLLRQLRVFAEGRQGLEAESERALGIMLALLFIDDPKGVRAYMAIDTLARSIEDKVAEAFSANLDELLPAVEDRLERLVIELREAALVE
;
A
#
# COMPACT_ATOMS: atom_id res chain seq x y z
N MET A 1 -6.45 -24.01 -4.70
CA MET A 1 -4.99 -23.85 -4.55
C MET A 1 -4.44 -25.12 -3.90
N ASP A 2 -3.26 -25.60 -4.29
CA ASP A 2 -2.69 -26.86 -3.79
C ASP A 2 -2.22 -26.71 -2.33
N ALA A 3 -2.51 -27.70 -1.47
CA ALA A 3 -2.05 -27.74 -0.09
C ALA A 3 -0.51 -27.69 0.01
N ALA A 4 0.19 -28.26 -0.98
CA ALA A 4 1.65 -28.22 -1.06
C ALA A 4 2.19 -26.79 -1.23
N TYR A 5 1.49 -25.94 -1.99
CA TYR A 5 1.87 -24.54 -2.16
C TYR A 5 1.75 -23.77 -0.85
N VAL A 6 0.63 -23.96 -0.12
CA VAL A 6 0.41 -23.30 1.17
C VAL A 6 1.46 -23.74 2.18
N GLU A 7 1.74 -25.04 2.27
CA GLU A 7 2.76 -25.56 3.18
C GLU A 7 4.15 -24.98 2.87
N ALA A 8 4.54 -24.91 1.58
CA ALA A 8 5.80 -24.31 1.17
C ALA A 8 5.86 -22.81 1.49
N SER A 9 4.74 -22.09 1.31
CA SER A 9 4.62 -20.66 1.65
C SER A 9 4.80 -20.43 3.15
N TYR A 10 4.18 -21.27 3.98
CA TYR A 10 4.31 -21.16 5.43
C TYR A 10 5.74 -21.43 5.92
N LYS A 11 6.46 -22.35 5.28
CA LYS A 11 7.87 -22.63 5.61
C LYS A 11 8.77 -21.43 5.33
N ILE A 12 8.65 -20.81 4.15
CA ILE A 12 9.47 -19.64 3.82
C ILE A 12 9.07 -18.42 4.65
N GLU A 13 7.78 -18.22 4.93
CA GLU A 13 7.28 -17.19 5.85
C GLU A 13 7.89 -17.31 7.25
N GLN A 14 7.88 -18.51 7.82
CA GLN A 14 8.48 -18.76 9.13
C GLN A 14 10.00 -18.49 9.12
N ALA A 15 10.70 -19.00 8.11
CA ALA A 15 12.14 -18.78 7.97
C ALA A 15 12.49 -17.29 7.83
N LEU A 16 11.66 -16.54 7.10
CA LEU A 16 11.78 -15.08 6.98
C LEU A 16 11.55 -14.41 8.34
N LEU A 17 10.46 -14.75 9.06
CA LEU A 17 10.19 -14.16 10.36
C LEU A 17 11.34 -14.44 11.36
N ASP A 18 11.82 -15.67 11.41
CA ASP A 18 12.93 -16.06 12.29
C ASP A 18 14.20 -15.27 11.95
N ALA A 19 14.50 -15.11 10.66
CA ALA A 19 15.62 -14.31 10.19
C ALA A 19 15.47 -12.83 10.57
N TYR A 20 14.28 -12.24 10.44
CA TYR A 20 14.07 -10.84 10.84
C TYR A 20 14.20 -10.64 12.35
N LEU A 21 13.69 -11.57 13.16
CA LEU A 21 13.73 -11.45 14.61
C LEU A 21 15.12 -11.72 15.19
N ASN A 22 15.87 -12.66 14.62
CA ASN A 22 17.08 -13.20 15.24
C ASN A 22 18.35 -13.11 14.38
N GLY A 23 18.23 -12.69 13.11
CA GLY A 23 19.35 -12.64 12.18
C GLY A 23 20.32 -11.49 12.45
N GLU A 24 21.50 -11.58 11.83
CA GLU A 24 22.52 -10.53 11.85
C GLU A 24 22.53 -9.73 10.53
N GLY A 25 22.93 -8.47 10.62
CA GLY A 25 22.96 -7.54 9.49
C GLY A 25 21.65 -6.76 9.32
N THR A 26 21.51 -6.10 8.18
CA THR A 26 20.30 -5.36 7.80
C THR A 26 19.14 -6.30 7.49
N LEU A 27 17.91 -5.81 7.54
CA LEU A 27 16.72 -6.60 7.19
C LEU A 27 16.80 -7.16 5.77
N ARG A 28 17.29 -6.38 4.82
CA ARG A 28 17.49 -6.82 3.42
C ARG A 28 18.49 -7.97 3.31
N GLU A 29 19.61 -7.91 4.01
CA GLU A 29 20.60 -9.00 4.02
C GLU A 29 20.03 -10.28 4.65
N ARG A 30 19.21 -10.14 5.70
CA ARG A 30 18.52 -11.29 6.33
C ARG A 30 17.54 -11.94 5.36
N GLU A 31 16.72 -11.14 4.67
CA GLU A 31 15.78 -11.63 3.65
C GLU A 31 16.51 -12.38 2.53
N GLN A 32 17.59 -11.78 2.01
CA GLN A 32 18.35 -12.36 0.91
C GLN A 32 18.93 -13.73 1.28
N LYS A 33 19.49 -13.89 2.49
CA LYS A 33 19.99 -15.19 2.98
C LYS A 33 18.91 -16.27 3.03
N VAL A 34 17.68 -15.91 3.41
CA VAL A 34 16.56 -16.85 3.41
C VAL A 34 16.19 -17.24 1.98
N ARG A 35 16.11 -16.26 1.06
CA ARG A 35 15.80 -16.51 -0.35
C ARG A 35 16.88 -17.32 -1.09
N GLU A 36 18.12 -17.28 -0.63
CA GLU A 36 19.20 -18.12 -1.17
C GLU A 36 19.08 -19.60 -0.75
N THR A 37 18.38 -19.88 0.35
CA THR A 37 18.30 -21.22 0.96
C THR A 37 16.92 -21.86 0.87
N HIS A 38 15.89 -21.08 0.52
CA HIS A 38 14.51 -21.54 0.40
C HIS A 38 13.98 -21.31 -1.01
N GLU A 39 13.40 -22.33 -1.61
CA GLU A 39 12.68 -22.18 -2.86
C GLU A 39 11.43 -21.30 -2.63
N THR A 40 11.28 -20.26 -3.44
CA THR A 40 10.05 -19.46 -3.41
C THR A 40 8.94 -20.26 -4.07
N PRO A 41 7.81 -20.53 -3.38
CA PRO A 41 6.68 -21.25 -3.96
C PRO A 41 6.20 -20.53 -5.21
N VAL A 42 6.04 -21.27 -6.30
CA VAL A 42 5.52 -20.72 -7.56
C VAL A 42 4.01 -20.79 -7.51
N LEU A 43 3.35 -19.63 -7.63
CA LEU A 43 1.91 -19.55 -7.77
C LEU A 43 1.44 -20.47 -8.91
N PRO A 44 0.32 -21.20 -8.76
CA PRO A 44 -0.24 -21.97 -9.85
C PRO A 44 -0.45 -21.08 -11.08
N ASN A 45 -0.08 -21.58 -12.27
CA ASN A 45 -0.15 -20.87 -13.56
C ASN A 45 -1.58 -20.65 -14.09
N VAL A 46 -2.54 -20.35 -13.20
CA VAL A 46 -3.92 -20.02 -13.55
C VAL A 46 -4.11 -18.53 -13.31
N PRO A 47 -4.46 -17.73 -14.33
CA PRO A 47 -4.83 -16.34 -14.10
C PRO A 47 -6.08 -16.33 -13.23
N LEU A 48 -5.89 -15.99 -11.95
CA LEU A 48 -6.99 -15.91 -11.01
C LEU A 48 -7.77 -14.63 -11.27
N PRO A 49 -9.12 -14.64 -11.27
CA PRO A 49 -9.93 -13.45 -11.55
C PRO A 49 -9.53 -12.24 -10.69
N GLY A 50 -9.16 -12.50 -9.44
CA GLY A 50 -8.72 -11.48 -8.52
C GLY A 50 -7.46 -10.75 -8.92
N MET A 51 -6.62 -11.29 -9.80
CA MET A 51 -5.39 -10.65 -10.30
C MET A 51 -5.63 -9.70 -11.49
N VAL A 52 -6.84 -9.63 -12.04
CA VAL A 52 -7.16 -8.76 -13.17
C VAL A 52 -7.38 -7.33 -12.67
N ILE A 53 -6.61 -6.35 -13.18
CA ILE A 53 -6.84 -4.93 -12.91
C ILE A 53 -8.10 -4.47 -13.68
N PRO A 54 -9.04 -3.73 -13.06
CA PRO A 54 -10.20 -3.19 -13.76
C PRO A 54 -9.81 -2.33 -14.97
N ALA A 55 -10.53 -2.43 -16.08
CA ALA A 55 -10.18 -1.67 -17.29
C ALA A 55 -10.32 -0.15 -17.11
N SER A 56 -11.33 0.27 -16.35
CA SER A 56 -11.59 1.67 -15.98
C SER A 56 -10.44 2.30 -15.20
N PHE A 57 -9.74 1.52 -14.37
CA PHE A 57 -8.58 1.99 -13.62
C PHE A 57 -7.53 2.60 -14.55
N ALA A 58 -7.26 2.00 -15.71
CA ALA A 58 -6.27 2.53 -16.66
C ALA A 58 -6.56 3.98 -17.07
N GLN A 59 -7.83 4.41 -17.06
CA GLN A 59 -8.27 5.73 -17.52
C GLN A 59 -8.25 6.80 -16.41
N VAL A 60 -8.20 6.39 -15.13
CA VAL A 60 -8.21 7.34 -14.01
C VAL A 60 -6.90 8.15 -13.96
N GLN A 61 -7.02 9.46 -13.82
CA GLN A 61 -5.92 10.39 -13.65
C GLN A 61 -6.29 11.41 -12.58
N PHE A 62 -5.29 11.82 -11.78
CA PHE A 62 -5.42 13.01 -10.94
C PHE A 62 -4.79 14.19 -11.66
N SER A 63 -5.27 15.39 -11.35
CA SER A 63 -4.75 16.65 -11.87
C SER A 63 -3.34 16.97 -11.35
N GLY A 64 -2.60 17.79 -12.09
CA GLY A 64 -1.31 18.33 -11.64
C GLY A 64 -1.43 19.09 -10.32
N ARG A 65 -2.57 19.77 -10.08
CA ARG A 65 -2.86 20.49 -8.82
C ARG A 65 -2.86 19.56 -7.61
N THR A 66 -3.41 18.36 -7.73
CA THR A 66 -3.40 17.37 -6.65
C THR A 66 -1.97 16.97 -6.30
N TYR A 67 -1.14 16.69 -7.31
CA TYR A 67 0.27 16.35 -7.09
C TYR A 67 1.08 17.53 -6.56
N GLU A 68 0.81 18.75 -7.02
CA GLU A 68 1.42 19.97 -6.47
C GLU A 68 1.10 20.13 -4.98
N TRP A 69 -0.16 19.96 -4.59
CA TRP A 69 -0.57 20.03 -3.18
C TRP A 69 0.19 19.01 -2.31
N ILE A 70 0.22 17.74 -2.73
CA ILE A 70 0.95 16.68 -2.02
C ILE A 70 2.44 17.04 -1.89
N ASN A 71 3.07 17.46 -2.98
CA ASN A 71 4.51 17.75 -3.00
C ASN A 71 4.87 19.05 -2.26
N CYS A 72 4.04 20.09 -2.33
CA CYS A 72 4.27 21.33 -1.60
C CYS A 72 4.20 21.09 -0.09
N VAL A 73 3.21 20.32 0.38
CA VAL A 73 3.13 19.99 1.81
C VAL A 73 4.30 19.07 2.18
N GLY A 74 4.55 17.99 1.45
CA GLY A 74 5.67 17.07 1.73
C GLY A 74 7.05 17.75 1.71
N GLY A 75 7.29 18.66 0.77
CA GLY A 75 8.54 19.41 0.67
C GLY A 75 8.72 20.45 1.79
N ALA A 76 7.65 21.15 2.19
CA ALA A 76 7.69 22.09 3.30
C ALA A 76 7.77 21.39 4.66
N HIS A 77 7.04 20.29 4.84
CA HIS A 77 7.03 19.49 6.07
C HIS A 77 8.32 18.70 6.27
N SER A 78 8.92 18.11 5.23
CA SER A 78 10.18 17.38 5.36
C SER A 78 11.36 18.23 5.87
N GLN A 79 11.26 19.57 5.79
CA GLN A 79 12.24 20.50 6.37
C GLN A 79 11.93 20.88 7.83
N GLN A 80 10.74 20.58 8.34
CA GLN A 80 10.25 21.06 9.64
C GLN A 80 9.83 19.95 10.62
N VAL A 81 9.40 18.78 10.14
CA VAL A 81 8.99 17.67 11.00
C VAL A 81 10.20 16.85 11.40
N LYS A 82 10.32 16.60 12.71
CA LYS A 82 11.35 15.76 13.30
C LYS A 82 10.78 14.36 13.48
N ASP A 83 11.56 13.35 13.13
CA ASP A 83 11.22 11.97 13.44
C ASP A 83 10.93 11.83 14.95
N VAL A 84 9.80 11.21 15.27
CA VAL A 84 9.34 10.99 16.65
C VAL A 84 9.58 9.53 17.03
N PRO A 85 10.06 9.24 18.26
CA PRO A 85 10.21 7.87 18.72
C PRO A 85 8.88 7.12 18.75
N VAL A 86 8.88 5.88 18.25
CA VAL A 86 7.71 5.00 18.33
C VAL A 86 7.57 4.44 19.75
N THR A 87 6.53 4.87 20.46
CA THR A 87 6.30 4.49 21.86
C THR A 87 5.26 3.37 22.02
N ASP A 88 5.26 2.70 23.18
CA ASP A 88 4.24 1.68 23.50
C ASP A 88 2.83 2.26 23.62
N ALA A 89 2.72 3.55 23.98
CA ALA A 89 1.44 4.26 24.02
C ALA A 89 0.88 4.44 22.61
N MET A 90 1.71 4.87 21.65
CA MET A 90 1.34 4.98 20.23
C MET A 90 0.95 3.63 19.62
N ILE A 91 1.68 2.56 19.98
CA ILE A 91 1.33 1.20 19.55
C ILE A 91 -0.04 0.79 20.07
N ARG A 92 -0.33 1.08 21.35
CA ARG A 92 -1.64 0.77 21.94
C ARG A 92 -2.75 1.57 21.28
N GLU A 93 -2.54 2.86 21.09
CA GLU A 93 -3.50 3.73 20.42
C GLU A 93 -3.84 3.23 19.01
N ALA A 94 -2.83 2.89 18.20
CA ALA A 94 -3.04 2.34 16.87
C ALA A 94 -3.82 1.01 16.92
N LYS A 95 -3.49 0.11 17.85
CA LYS A 95 -4.20 -1.16 18.03
C LYS A 95 -5.65 -0.97 18.43
N ASP A 96 -5.92 -0.05 19.36
CA ASP A 96 -7.27 0.26 19.81
C ASP A 96 -8.10 0.82 18.65
N PHE A 97 -7.53 1.78 17.89
CA PHE A 97 -8.18 2.36 16.73
C PHE A 97 -8.46 1.34 15.62
N VAL A 98 -7.44 0.57 15.20
CA VAL A 98 -7.58 -0.45 14.15
C VAL A 98 -8.58 -1.52 14.58
N GLY A 99 -8.49 -1.97 15.83
CA GLY A 99 -9.38 -3.02 16.36
C GLY A 99 -10.83 -2.58 16.43
N GLU A 100 -11.10 -1.35 16.85
CA GLU A 100 -12.45 -0.78 16.83
C GLU A 100 -12.97 -0.59 15.40
N LEU A 101 -12.16 -0.01 14.52
CA LEU A 101 -12.58 0.33 13.15
C LEU A 101 -12.84 -0.91 12.31
N LEU A 102 -11.98 -1.93 12.40
CA LEU A 102 -12.12 -3.17 11.63
C LEU A 102 -12.90 -4.26 12.37
N GLY A 103 -13.17 -4.10 13.66
CA GLY A 103 -13.86 -5.11 14.46
C GLY A 103 -13.02 -6.37 14.69
N GLU A 104 -11.69 -6.23 14.71
CA GLU A 104 -10.74 -7.34 14.80
C GLU A 104 -9.86 -7.24 16.04
N ASP A 105 -9.56 -8.38 16.67
CA ASP A 105 -8.65 -8.40 17.83
C ASP A 105 -7.18 -8.35 17.38
N VAL A 106 -6.68 -7.13 17.24
CA VAL A 106 -5.27 -6.86 16.88
C VAL A 106 -4.35 -6.72 18.10
N GLN A 107 -4.87 -6.92 19.32
CA GLN A 107 -4.11 -6.65 20.54
C GLN A 107 -2.92 -7.60 20.71
N ALA A 108 -3.07 -8.83 20.23
CA ALA A 108 -2.04 -9.86 20.28
C ALA A 108 -0.96 -9.72 19.19
N ILE A 109 -1.15 -8.86 18.18
CA ILE A 109 -0.16 -8.64 17.12
C ILE A 109 1.13 -8.06 17.72
N ARG A 110 2.27 -8.67 17.44
CA ARG A 110 3.56 -8.17 17.90
C ARG A 110 4.01 -7.02 17.01
N VAL A 111 4.41 -5.91 17.61
CA VAL A 111 5.06 -4.79 16.93
C VAL A 111 6.54 -4.76 17.34
N VAL A 112 7.43 -4.80 16.36
CA VAL A 112 8.88 -4.77 16.54
C VAL A 112 9.43 -3.46 16.01
N ARG A 113 10.00 -2.66 16.92
CA ARG A 113 10.75 -1.44 16.56
C ARG A 113 12.16 -1.83 16.16
N VAL A 114 12.60 -1.36 15.00
CA VAL A 114 13.89 -1.70 14.41
C VAL A 114 14.76 -0.46 14.32
N ALA A 115 15.99 -0.56 14.83
CA ALA A 115 16.93 0.54 14.83
C ALA A 115 17.38 0.89 13.38
N PRO A 116 17.70 2.16 13.08
CA PRO A 116 18.00 2.61 11.71
C PRO A 116 19.14 1.83 11.04
N GLU A 117 20.15 1.43 11.80
CA GLU A 117 21.29 0.63 11.34
C GLU A 117 20.92 -0.80 10.91
N VAL A 118 19.85 -1.36 11.49
CA VAL A 118 19.31 -2.67 11.10
C VAL A 118 18.29 -2.53 9.98
N TRP A 119 17.52 -1.44 9.97
CA TRP A 119 16.49 -1.21 8.97
C TRP A 119 17.09 -1.23 7.56
N GLY A 120 18.17 -0.48 7.34
CA GLY A 120 18.97 -0.54 6.11
C GLY A 120 18.28 -0.02 4.84
N ASP A 121 16.96 0.19 4.87
CA ASP A 121 16.15 0.69 3.76
C ASP A 121 15.38 1.95 4.18
N ARG A 122 15.91 3.12 3.84
CA ARG A 122 15.26 4.40 4.17
C ARG A 122 13.95 4.65 3.43
N ALA A 123 13.60 3.83 2.43
CA ALA A 123 12.39 3.99 1.63
C ALA A 123 11.20 3.18 2.16
N ALA A 124 11.44 2.09 2.91
CA ALA A 124 10.37 1.34 3.56
C ALA A 124 9.90 2.06 4.84
N GLU A 125 8.63 2.42 4.90
CA GLU A 125 8.03 3.11 6.06
C GLU A 125 7.75 2.12 7.21
N GLY A 126 7.29 0.92 6.88
CA GLY A 126 7.00 -0.21 7.75
C GLY A 126 6.86 -1.47 6.91
N PHE A 127 6.68 -2.63 7.55
CA PHE A 127 6.15 -3.80 6.85
C PHE A 127 5.59 -4.88 7.79
N LEU A 128 4.65 -5.65 7.26
CA LEU A 128 4.16 -6.89 7.85
C LEU A 128 5.05 -8.10 7.49
N ARG A 129 5.23 -9.02 8.45
CA ARG A 129 5.62 -10.40 8.16
C ARG A 129 4.62 -11.38 8.71
N GLU A 130 4.27 -12.30 7.84
CA GLU A 130 3.38 -13.41 8.13
C GLU A 130 4.19 -14.63 8.59
N ALA A 131 3.59 -15.51 9.38
CA ALA A 131 4.22 -16.75 9.85
C ALA A 131 3.20 -17.91 9.88
N GLY A 132 2.78 -18.36 8.70
CA GLY A 132 1.91 -19.52 8.58
C GLY A 132 0.49 -19.34 9.16
N ASN A 133 0.19 -19.96 10.29
CA ASN A 133 -1.09 -19.72 11.00
C ASN A 133 -0.91 -18.90 12.29
N GLU A 134 0.33 -18.51 12.59
CA GLU A 134 0.62 -17.66 13.75
C GLU A 134 0.19 -16.21 13.49
N LEU A 135 0.11 -15.46 14.59
CA LEU A 135 -0.16 -14.02 14.50
C LEU A 135 0.98 -13.34 13.73
N PRO A 136 0.65 -12.47 12.77
CA PRO A 136 1.67 -11.76 12.04
C PRO A 136 2.42 -10.78 12.94
N VAL A 137 3.60 -10.36 12.49
CA VAL A 137 4.47 -9.41 13.19
C VAL A 137 4.64 -8.17 12.33
N VAL A 138 4.39 -7.01 12.92
CA VAL A 138 4.59 -5.70 12.29
C VAL A 138 5.97 -5.19 12.65
N PHE A 139 6.75 -4.79 11.66
CA PHE A 139 8.05 -4.16 11.83
C PHE A 139 7.96 -2.68 11.46
N VAL A 140 8.46 -1.82 12.33
CA VAL A 140 8.49 -0.36 12.14
C VAL A 140 9.85 0.20 12.54
N PRO A 141 10.30 1.31 11.96
CA PRO A 141 11.49 2.00 12.43
C PRO A 141 11.31 2.50 13.88
N THR A 142 12.40 2.65 14.63
CA THR A 142 12.34 3.19 16.01
C THR A 142 11.88 4.64 16.07
N VAL A 143 12.03 5.39 14.98
CA VAL A 143 11.62 6.77 14.83
C VAL A 143 10.91 6.94 13.49
N PHE A 144 9.84 7.72 13.45
CA PHE A 144 9.09 8.03 12.23
C PHE A 144 8.37 9.37 12.36
N THR A 145 8.06 10.02 11.24
CA THR A 145 7.40 11.33 11.19
C THR A 145 6.02 11.30 11.84
N CYS A 146 5.17 10.32 11.48
CA CYS A 146 3.84 10.12 12.06
C CYS A 146 3.64 8.66 12.49
N PRO A 147 4.19 8.24 13.66
CA PRO A 147 4.22 6.83 14.03
C PRO A 147 2.87 6.12 14.10
N VAL A 148 1.83 6.79 14.63
CA VAL A 148 0.51 6.15 14.84
C VAL A 148 -0.18 5.88 13.52
N GLU A 149 -0.06 6.81 12.57
CA GLU A 149 -0.59 6.68 11.22
C GLU A 149 0.06 5.50 10.48
N LEU A 150 1.39 5.40 10.51
CA LEU A 150 2.12 4.24 9.98
C LEU A 150 1.69 2.93 10.67
N LEU A 151 1.60 2.93 11.99
CA LEU A 151 1.18 1.75 12.75
C LEU A 151 -0.24 1.32 12.37
N CYS A 152 -1.15 2.27 12.15
CA CYS A 152 -2.51 2.00 11.68
C CYS A 152 -2.51 1.31 10.30
N HIS A 153 -1.66 1.76 9.37
CA HIS A 153 -1.48 1.14 8.06
C HIS A 153 -1.00 -0.32 8.19
N GLU A 154 0.10 -0.55 8.92
CA GLU A 154 0.69 -1.89 9.06
C GLU A 154 -0.18 -2.87 9.87
N LEU A 155 -0.85 -2.38 10.92
CA LEU A 155 -1.79 -3.19 11.70
C LEU A 155 -3.05 -3.53 10.90
N ALA A 156 -3.46 -2.70 9.95
CA ALA A 156 -4.57 -3.00 9.06
C ALA A 156 -4.21 -4.10 8.06
N HIS A 157 -2.98 -4.12 7.52
CA HIS A 157 -2.48 -5.29 6.80
C HIS A 157 -2.53 -6.54 7.68
N ALA A 158 -2.06 -6.45 8.92
CA ALA A 158 -2.05 -7.56 9.86
C ALA A 158 -3.46 -8.10 10.15
N ALA A 159 -4.42 -7.21 10.41
CA ALA A 159 -5.82 -7.55 10.64
C ALA A 159 -6.44 -8.23 9.41
N HIS A 160 -6.18 -7.70 8.21
CA HIS A 160 -6.64 -8.29 6.96
C HIS A 160 -6.11 -9.70 6.77
N THR A 161 -4.80 -9.91 6.96
CA THR A 161 -4.18 -11.25 6.93
C THR A 161 -4.83 -12.19 7.95
N MET A 162 -5.10 -11.73 9.18
CA MET A 162 -5.75 -12.54 10.22
C MET A 162 -7.18 -12.97 9.85
N VAL A 163 -7.98 -12.08 9.27
CA VAL A 163 -9.35 -12.41 8.80
C VAL A 163 -9.29 -13.49 7.74
N ARG A 164 -8.41 -13.30 6.77
CA ARG A 164 -8.27 -14.18 5.62
C ARG A 164 -7.75 -15.56 6.00
N ARG A 165 -6.81 -15.65 6.94
CA ARG A 165 -6.29 -16.94 7.46
C ARG A 165 -7.28 -17.70 8.32
N ARG A 166 -8.20 -17.01 9.02
CA ARG A 166 -9.22 -17.65 9.85
C ARG A 166 -10.21 -18.52 9.06
N THR A 167 -10.36 -18.29 7.77
CA THR A 167 -11.27 -19.09 6.93
C THR A 167 -10.71 -20.49 6.64
N GLY A 168 -9.40 -20.69 6.79
CA GLY A 168 -8.72 -21.94 6.45
C GLY A 168 -8.69 -22.24 4.95
N ASP A 169 -9.17 -21.33 4.10
CA ASP A 169 -9.15 -21.48 2.66
C ASP A 169 -7.77 -21.06 2.12
N ALA A 170 -7.08 -21.99 1.47
CA ALA A 170 -5.83 -21.75 0.77
C ALA A 170 -5.92 -20.58 -0.24
N ALA A 171 -7.05 -20.42 -0.92
CA ALA A 171 -7.28 -19.29 -1.84
C ALA A 171 -7.38 -17.94 -1.12
N MET A 172 -7.78 -17.96 0.16
CA MET A 172 -7.76 -16.81 1.06
C MET A 172 -6.43 -16.67 1.81
N ALA A 173 -5.42 -17.51 1.58
CA ALA A 173 -4.12 -17.27 2.19
C ALA A 173 -3.42 -16.02 1.58
N LEU A 174 -3.60 -15.76 0.28
CA LEU A 174 -2.81 -14.75 -0.45
C LEU A 174 -3.61 -13.52 -0.85
N ALA A 175 -3.30 -12.35 -0.31
CA ALA A 175 -4.06 -11.15 -0.67
C ALA A 175 -3.51 -10.61 -1.98
N ARG A 176 -4.38 -10.03 -2.79
CA ARG A 176 -3.89 -9.17 -3.86
C ARG A 176 -3.26 -7.92 -3.25
N PRO A 177 -2.10 -7.43 -3.73
CA PRO A 177 -1.52 -6.17 -3.27
C PRO A 177 -2.54 -5.03 -3.23
N ALA A 178 -3.33 -4.83 -4.28
CA ALA A 178 -4.38 -3.80 -4.29
C ALA A 178 -5.42 -3.96 -3.17
N SER A 179 -5.84 -5.18 -2.82
CA SER A 179 -6.75 -5.41 -1.68
C SER A 179 -6.08 -5.09 -0.35
N ALA A 180 -4.84 -5.54 -0.16
CA ALA A 180 -4.11 -5.31 1.08
C ALA A 180 -3.88 -3.82 1.33
N GLU A 181 -3.47 -3.10 0.28
CA GLU A 181 -3.24 -1.65 0.29
C GLU A 181 -4.54 -0.87 0.46
N PHE A 182 -5.66 -1.33 -0.12
CA PHE A 182 -6.98 -0.73 0.12
C PHE A 182 -7.31 -0.71 1.61
N ILE A 183 -7.23 -1.85 2.28
CA ILE A 183 -7.57 -1.94 3.71
C ILE A 183 -6.60 -1.09 4.54
N ALA A 184 -5.31 -1.13 4.24
CA ALA A 184 -4.30 -0.39 4.98
C ALA A 184 -4.48 1.13 4.85
N HIS A 185 -4.61 1.63 3.63
CA HIS A 185 -4.86 3.05 3.37
C HIS A 185 -6.21 3.53 3.89
N PHE A 186 -7.24 2.68 3.86
CA PHE A 186 -8.53 3.02 4.46
C PHE A 186 -8.36 3.34 5.95
N VAL A 187 -7.70 2.46 6.71
CA VAL A 187 -7.49 2.68 8.15
C VAL A 187 -6.57 3.87 8.41
N GLN A 188 -5.49 4.00 7.63
CA GLN A 188 -4.56 5.12 7.69
C GLN A 188 -5.28 6.46 7.52
N TYR A 189 -6.03 6.63 6.43
CA TYR A 189 -6.75 7.87 6.15
C TYR A 189 -7.88 8.12 7.15
N ARG A 190 -8.52 7.07 7.66
CA ARG A 190 -9.51 7.21 8.74
C ARG A 190 -8.92 7.71 10.03
N TYR A 191 -7.71 7.28 10.37
CA TYR A 191 -6.99 7.81 11.52
C TYR A 191 -6.65 9.29 11.31
N VAL A 192 -6.11 9.62 10.14
CA VAL A 192 -5.80 11.02 9.76
C VAL A 192 -7.04 11.91 9.87
N MET A 193 -8.19 11.48 9.32
CA MET A 193 -9.43 12.24 9.38
C MET A 193 -9.98 12.42 10.79
N ALA A 194 -9.73 11.48 11.69
CA ALA A 194 -10.28 11.51 13.04
C ALA A 194 -9.43 12.33 14.02
N TYR A 195 -8.11 12.41 13.80
CA TYR A 195 -7.18 12.91 14.82
C TYR A 195 -6.12 13.88 14.31
N LEU A 196 -5.95 14.01 12.99
CA LEU A 196 -4.86 14.78 12.40
C LEU A 196 -5.40 15.90 11.49
N GLN A 197 -4.49 16.64 10.85
CA GLN A 197 -4.83 17.81 10.05
C GLN A 197 -4.71 17.53 8.54
N GLU A 198 -5.17 18.49 7.74
CA GLU A 198 -5.04 18.45 6.28
C GLU A 198 -3.59 18.17 5.81
N GLN A 199 -2.61 18.74 6.52
CA GLN A 199 -1.20 18.58 6.16
C GLN A 199 -0.73 17.13 6.33
N ASP A 200 -1.22 16.44 7.35
CA ASP A 200 -0.94 15.03 7.58
C ASP A 200 -1.58 14.14 6.50
N LEU A 201 -2.77 14.51 6.01
CA LEU A 201 -3.38 13.83 4.86
C LEU A 201 -2.52 13.98 3.60
N ALA A 202 -2.02 15.18 3.32
CA ALA A 202 -1.14 15.40 2.17
C ALA A 202 0.15 14.56 2.27
N LEU A 203 0.71 14.42 3.47
CA LEU A 203 1.87 13.56 3.72
C LEU A 203 1.58 12.08 3.49
N ALA A 204 0.47 11.58 4.06
CA ALA A 204 0.02 10.20 3.87
C ALA A 204 -0.25 9.89 2.38
N MET A 205 -0.74 10.90 1.63
CA MET A 205 -0.94 10.83 0.18
C MET A 205 0.37 10.90 -0.63
N GLY A 206 1.55 11.06 -0.02
CA GLY A 206 2.84 11.00 -0.71
C GLY A 206 2.99 9.73 -1.57
N GLN A 207 2.49 8.60 -1.06
CA GLN A 207 2.49 7.32 -1.76
C GLN A 207 1.59 7.31 -3.01
N LEU A 208 0.51 8.09 -3.04
CA LEU A 208 -0.36 8.23 -4.22
C LEU A 208 0.44 8.73 -5.43
N THR A 209 1.36 9.68 -5.23
CA THR A 209 2.15 10.25 -6.33
C THR A 209 3.04 9.19 -6.98
N THR A 210 3.78 8.42 -6.18
CA THR A 210 4.63 7.33 -6.67
C THR A 210 3.83 6.22 -7.35
N ALA A 211 2.75 5.79 -6.70
CA ALA A 211 1.88 4.72 -7.18
C ALA A 211 1.19 5.10 -8.51
N MET A 212 0.67 6.34 -8.61
CA MET A 212 0.06 6.83 -9.84
C MET A 212 1.08 7.03 -10.96
N TYR A 213 2.32 7.39 -10.65
CA TYR A 213 3.37 7.48 -11.66
C TYR A 213 3.76 6.09 -12.19
N ALA A 214 3.81 5.07 -11.31
CA ALA A 214 3.97 3.67 -11.73
C ALA A 214 2.86 3.24 -12.69
N LYS A 215 1.60 3.56 -12.38
CA LYS A 215 0.46 3.33 -13.27
C LYS A 215 0.63 4.05 -14.63
N ALA A 216 1.06 5.31 -14.64
CA ALA A 216 1.29 6.06 -15.88
C ALA A 216 2.38 5.42 -16.75
N ILE A 217 3.47 4.96 -16.12
CA ILE A 217 4.53 4.19 -16.78
C ILE A 217 3.98 2.91 -17.41
N GLN A 218 3.18 2.13 -16.67
CA GLN A 218 2.58 0.91 -17.21
C GLN A 218 1.66 1.19 -18.40
N ALA A 219 0.82 2.23 -18.32
CA ALA A 219 -0.05 2.63 -19.43
C ALA A 219 0.78 3.00 -20.68
N PHE A 220 1.88 3.74 -20.49
CA PHE A 220 2.82 4.05 -21.55
C PHE A 220 3.46 2.79 -22.13
N MET A 221 3.98 1.88 -21.30
CA MET A 221 4.57 0.62 -21.72
C MET A 221 3.62 -0.21 -22.58
N LEU A 222 2.36 -0.33 -22.15
CA LEU A 222 1.31 -1.04 -22.90
C LEU A 222 1.07 -0.39 -24.27
N SER A 223 0.93 0.95 -24.32
CA SER A 223 0.71 1.68 -25.57
C SER A 223 1.88 1.57 -26.57
N GLN A 224 3.10 1.47 -26.05
CA GLN A 224 4.33 1.41 -26.83
C GLN A 224 4.86 -0.02 -27.03
N LYS A 225 4.16 -1.03 -26.50
CA LYS A 225 4.57 -2.46 -26.50
C LYS A 225 5.97 -2.69 -25.91
N ILE A 226 6.31 -1.94 -24.87
CA ILE A 226 7.59 -2.06 -24.15
C ILE A 226 7.51 -3.26 -23.22
N THR A 227 8.53 -4.11 -23.23
CA THR A 227 8.55 -5.34 -22.42
C THR A 227 9.69 -5.41 -21.42
N THR A 228 10.71 -4.57 -21.59
CA THR A 228 11.90 -4.53 -20.72
C THR A 228 12.10 -3.15 -20.09
N GLY A 229 12.83 -3.13 -18.97
CA GLY A 229 13.23 -1.90 -18.30
C GLY A 229 14.22 -1.05 -19.11
N GLU A 230 15.11 -1.69 -19.88
CA GLU A 230 16.06 -1.01 -20.77
C GLU A 230 15.31 -0.23 -21.87
N GLU A 231 14.35 -0.88 -22.54
CA GLU A 231 13.49 -0.23 -23.53
C GLU A 231 12.69 0.94 -22.91
N LEU A 232 12.21 0.77 -21.68
CA LEU A 232 11.52 1.83 -20.94
C LEU A 232 12.45 3.03 -20.70
N TRP A 233 13.68 2.77 -20.25
CA TRP A 233 14.66 3.82 -19.98
C TRP A 233 15.08 4.57 -21.25
N ASP A 234 15.25 3.87 -22.37
CA ASP A 234 15.55 4.48 -23.66
C ASP A 234 14.41 5.38 -24.15
N LYS A 235 13.17 5.03 -23.82
CA LYS A 235 11.97 5.82 -24.15
C LYS A 235 11.57 6.84 -23.09
N ARG A 236 12.40 7.12 -22.09
CA ARG A 236 12.08 8.06 -20.99
C ARG A 236 11.62 9.45 -21.45
N VAL A 237 12.21 10.00 -22.52
CA VAL A 237 11.82 11.32 -23.05
C VAL A 237 10.40 11.26 -23.62
N ALA A 238 10.09 10.23 -24.41
CA ALA A 238 8.76 10.02 -24.97
C ALA A 238 7.71 9.71 -23.88
N LEU A 239 8.10 9.04 -22.79
CA LEU A 239 7.25 8.87 -21.61
C LEU A 239 6.89 10.22 -20.98
N LEU A 240 7.88 11.08 -20.72
CA LEU A 240 7.63 12.40 -20.13
C LEU A 240 6.74 13.26 -21.05
N GLU A 241 6.93 13.18 -22.36
CA GLU A 241 6.08 13.89 -23.34
C GLU A 241 4.68 13.25 -23.52
N SER A 242 4.41 12.10 -22.91
CA SER A 242 3.14 11.39 -23.06
C SER A 242 2.01 11.99 -22.21
N GLY A 243 0.77 11.85 -22.70
CA GLY A 243 -0.43 12.26 -21.97
C GLY A 243 -0.51 11.73 -20.52
N PRO A 244 -0.22 10.45 -20.25
CA PRO A 244 -0.21 9.89 -18.89
C PRO A 244 0.78 10.52 -17.91
N ALA A 245 1.93 11.03 -18.38
CA ALA A 245 2.95 11.62 -17.50
C ALA A 245 2.75 13.12 -17.25
N ARG A 246 1.92 13.78 -18.07
CA ARG A 246 1.75 15.24 -18.06
C ARG A 246 1.36 15.82 -16.70
N PRO A 247 0.37 15.28 -15.95
CA PRO A 247 0.03 15.82 -14.64
C PRO A 247 1.20 15.82 -13.65
N PHE A 248 2.12 14.86 -13.75
CA PHE A 248 3.30 14.80 -12.90
C PHE A 248 4.32 15.86 -13.27
N LEU A 249 4.52 16.14 -14.55
CA LEU A 249 5.42 17.20 -15.01
C LEU A 249 4.96 18.60 -14.62
N GLU A 250 3.65 18.79 -14.44
CA GLU A 250 3.09 20.04 -13.93
C GLU A 250 3.49 20.25 -12.46
N ALA A 251 3.66 19.17 -11.68
CA ALA A 251 3.90 19.21 -10.24
C ALA A 251 5.34 18.94 -9.77
N LEU A 252 6.11 18.15 -10.53
CA LEU A 252 7.40 17.60 -10.12
C LEU A 252 8.51 17.91 -11.12
N PRO A 253 9.74 18.20 -10.65
CA PRO A 253 10.89 18.34 -11.53
C PRO A 253 11.21 17.05 -12.26
N ASP A 254 11.60 17.13 -13.54
CA ASP A 254 12.04 16.01 -14.37
C ASP A 254 13.06 15.11 -13.66
N SER A 255 13.99 15.70 -12.91
CA SER A 255 15.01 14.95 -12.18
C SER A 255 14.47 13.98 -11.12
N VAL A 256 13.32 14.30 -10.51
CA VAL A 256 12.62 13.43 -9.55
C VAL A 256 11.93 12.29 -10.30
N LEU A 257 11.19 12.63 -11.37
CA LEU A 257 10.48 11.65 -12.20
C LEU A 257 11.44 10.67 -12.88
N LEU A 258 12.58 11.14 -13.37
CA LEU A 258 13.60 10.30 -13.99
C LEU A 258 14.31 9.40 -12.97
N ARG A 259 14.50 9.87 -11.73
CA ARG A 259 15.05 9.02 -10.66
C ARG A 259 14.09 7.88 -10.33
N GLN A 260 12.80 8.19 -10.17
CA GLN A 260 11.79 7.18 -9.89
C GLN A 260 11.62 6.20 -11.06
N LEU A 261 11.62 6.71 -12.29
CA LEU A 261 11.58 5.88 -13.49
C LEU A 261 12.74 4.89 -13.54
N ARG A 262 13.94 5.32 -13.12
CA ARG A 262 15.12 4.44 -13.09
C ARG A 262 14.92 3.25 -12.15
N VAL A 263 14.39 3.51 -10.95
CA VAL A 263 14.08 2.46 -9.97
C VAL A 263 13.09 1.45 -10.58
N PHE A 264 12.04 1.92 -11.24
CA PHE A 264 11.07 1.05 -11.88
C PHE A 264 11.60 0.31 -13.11
N ALA A 265 12.50 0.93 -13.88
CA ALA A 265 13.19 0.27 -14.99
C ALA A 265 14.10 -0.87 -14.50
N GLU A 266 14.69 -0.76 -13.31
CA GLU A 266 15.53 -1.79 -12.72
C GLU A 266 14.72 -2.93 -12.06
N GLY A 267 13.42 -2.72 -11.77
CA GLY A 267 12.59 -3.68 -11.06
C GLY A 267 11.11 -3.70 -11.50
N ARG A 268 10.77 -4.58 -12.46
CA ARG A 268 9.40 -4.72 -12.98
C ARG A 268 8.37 -5.10 -11.91
N GLN A 269 8.74 -5.97 -10.96
CA GLN A 269 7.84 -6.36 -9.87
C GLN A 269 7.48 -5.16 -8.98
N GLY A 270 8.43 -4.25 -8.73
CA GLY A 270 8.17 -3.03 -7.98
C GLY A 270 7.22 -2.09 -8.73
N LEU A 271 7.38 -1.96 -10.05
CA LEU A 271 6.45 -1.19 -10.88
C LEU A 271 5.02 -1.75 -10.84
N GLU A 272 4.89 -3.08 -10.89
CA GLU A 272 3.59 -3.75 -10.81
C GLU A 272 2.94 -3.59 -9.43
N ALA A 273 3.70 -3.77 -8.35
CA ALA A 273 3.23 -3.57 -6.99
C ALA A 273 2.76 -2.13 -6.73
N GLU A 274 3.50 -1.12 -7.18
CA GLU A 274 3.13 0.29 -7.01
C GLU A 274 1.88 0.67 -7.82
N SER A 275 1.69 0.10 -9.02
CA SER A 275 0.45 0.30 -9.76
C SER A 275 -0.76 -0.34 -9.06
N GLU A 276 -0.58 -1.50 -8.43
CA GLU A 276 -1.63 -2.10 -7.60
C GLU A 276 -1.92 -1.28 -6.35
N ARG A 277 -0.89 -0.71 -5.71
CA ARG A 277 -1.05 0.24 -4.61
C ARG A 277 -1.89 1.44 -5.02
N ALA A 278 -1.72 1.95 -6.24
CA ALA A 278 -2.54 3.06 -6.74
C ALA A 278 -4.04 2.69 -6.75
N LEU A 279 -4.38 1.46 -7.17
CA LEU A 279 -5.75 0.96 -7.10
C LEU A 279 -6.22 0.83 -5.65
N GLY A 280 -5.38 0.32 -4.76
CA GLY A 280 -5.67 0.25 -3.32
C GLY A 280 -6.00 1.62 -2.71
N ILE A 281 -5.18 2.63 -2.98
CA ILE A 281 -5.39 4.01 -2.53
C ILE A 281 -6.69 4.59 -3.09
N MET A 282 -6.99 4.37 -4.37
CA MET A 282 -8.24 4.85 -4.97
C MET A 282 -9.47 4.23 -4.30
N LEU A 283 -9.44 2.92 -4.04
CA LEU A 283 -10.52 2.25 -3.31
C LEU A 283 -10.66 2.80 -1.89
N ALA A 284 -9.53 3.05 -1.20
CA ALA A 284 -9.52 3.62 0.15
C ALA A 284 -10.20 4.98 0.18
N LEU A 285 -9.89 5.84 -0.80
CA LEU A 285 -10.52 7.14 -0.97
C LEU A 285 -12.02 7.02 -1.23
N LEU A 286 -12.43 6.20 -2.20
CA LEU A 286 -13.83 6.04 -2.60
C LEU A 286 -14.72 5.53 -1.47
N PHE A 287 -14.21 4.62 -0.63
CA PHE A 287 -14.99 3.93 0.40
C PHE A 287 -14.65 4.37 1.83
N ILE A 288 -13.96 5.51 1.98
CA ILE A 288 -13.50 6.02 3.27
C ILE A 288 -14.63 6.16 4.31
N ASP A 289 -15.86 6.47 3.88
CA ASP A 289 -17.00 6.68 4.79
C ASP A 289 -17.74 5.38 5.17
N ASP A 290 -17.34 4.22 4.64
CA ASP A 290 -18.05 2.96 4.85
C ASP A 290 -17.22 1.85 5.53
N PRO A 291 -16.96 1.95 6.85
CA PRO A 291 -16.33 0.87 7.61
C PRO A 291 -17.06 -0.46 7.53
N LYS A 292 -18.39 -0.46 7.35
CA LYS A 292 -19.17 -1.70 7.30
C LYS A 292 -18.89 -2.43 6.00
N GLY A 293 -18.92 -1.72 4.88
CA GLY A 293 -18.55 -2.25 3.57
C GLY A 293 -17.09 -2.73 3.54
N VAL A 294 -16.16 -1.99 4.15
CA VAL A 294 -14.75 -2.43 4.24
C VAL A 294 -14.60 -3.74 5.00
N ARG A 295 -15.28 -3.90 6.15
CA ARG A 295 -15.28 -5.18 6.87
C ARG A 295 -15.92 -6.32 6.06
N ALA A 296 -17.00 -6.03 5.32
CA ALA A 296 -17.60 -7.01 4.43
C ALA A 296 -16.64 -7.41 3.29
N TYR A 297 -15.92 -6.45 2.70
CA TYR A 297 -14.90 -6.68 1.69
C TYR A 297 -13.78 -7.58 2.22
N MET A 298 -13.24 -7.28 3.40
CA MET A 298 -12.21 -8.10 4.05
C MET A 298 -12.65 -9.55 4.25
N ALA A 299 -13.90 -9.77 4.65
CA ALA A 299 -14.44 -11.10 4.91
C ALA A 299 -14.57 -11.96 3.65
N ILE A 300 -14.63 -11.34 2.46
CA ILE A 300 -14.77 -12.03 1.17
C ILE A 300 -13.52 -11.94 0.29
N ASP A 301 -12.42 -11.32 0.78
CA ASP A 301 -11.22 -11.08 -0.04
C ASP A 301 -10.46 -12.37 -0.36
N THR A 302 -10.49 -12.73 -1.64
CA THR A 302 -9.83 -13.90 -2.20
C THR A 302 -9.35 -13.62 -3.61
N LEU A 303 -8.28 -14.28 -4.04
CA LEU A 303 -7.83 -14.20 -5.44
C LEU A 303 -8.81 -14.88 -6.40
N ALA A 304 -9.74 -15.71 -5.91
CA ALA A 304 -10.74 -16.37 -6.76
C ALA A 304 -11.79 -15.40 -7.34
N ARG A 305 -11.87 -14.16 -6.84
CA ARG A 305 -12.89 -13.17 -7.20
C ARG A 305 -12.24 -11.87 -7.65
N SER A 306 -12.81 -11.23 -8.68
CA SER A 306 -12.36 -9.92 -9.16
C SER A 306 -12.54 -8.84 -8.10
N ILE A 307 -11.86 -7.69 -8.25
CA ILE A 307 -12.06 -6.54 -7.35
C ILE A 307 -13.46 -5.99 -7.53
N GLU A 308 -13.95 -5.94 -8.76
CA GLU A 308 -15.28 -5.49 -9.16
C GLU A 308 -16.38 -6.30 -8.46
N ASP A 309 -16.28 -7.63 -8.46
CA ASP A 309 -17.27 -8.51 -7.79
C ASP A 309 -17.27 -8.31 -6.28
N LYS A 310 -16.08 -8.13 -5.69
CA LYS A 310 -15.94 -7.87 -4.25
C LYS A 310 -16.52 -6.51 -3.88
N VAL A 311 -16.29 -5.48 -4.70
CA VAL A 311 -16.85 -4.13 -4.49
C VAL A 311 -18.37 -4.15 -4.62
N ALA A 312 -18.89 -4.80 -5.66
CA ALA A 312 -20.32 -4.91 -5.88
C ALA A 312 -21.03 -5.61 -4.72
N GLU A 313 -20.44 -6.67 -4.15
CA GLU A 313 -21.02 -7.36 -3.00
C GLU A 313 -20.90 -6.56 -1.70
N ALA A 314 -19.71 -6.02 -1.40
CA ALA A 314 -19.43 -5.38 -0.13
C ALA A 314 -20.07 -3.99 0.01
N PHE A 315 -20.15 -3.23 -1.08
CA PHE A 315 -20.60 -1.84 -1.09
C PHE A 315 -21.88 -1.61 -1.90
N SER A 316 -22.42 -2.64 -2.57
CA SER A 316 -23.56 -2.50 -3.50
C SER A 316 -23.31 -1.44 -4.58
N ALA A 317 -22.07 -1.36 -5.08
CA ALA A 317 -21.61 -0.31 -5.97
C ALA A 317 -20.98 -0.84 -7.27
N ASN A 318 -21.07 -0.05 -8.34
CA ASN A 318 -20.37 -0.32 -9.59
C ASN A 318 -19.02 0.42 -9.62
N LEU A 319 -17.92 -0.33 -9.55
CA LEU A 319 -16.58 0.25 -9.47
C LEU A 319 -16.23 1.11 -10.71
N ASP A 320 -16.65 0.70 -11.91
CA ASP A 320 -16.37 1.43 -13.14
C ASP A 320 -17.03 2.82 -13.18
N GLU A 321 -18.17 2.97 -12.50
CA GLU A 321 -18.88 4.25 -12.38
C GLU A 321 -18.27 5.16 -11.30
N LEU A 322 -17.66 4.58 -10.27
CA LEU A 322 -17.09 5.32 -9.14
C LEU A 322 -15.66 5.80 -9.38
N LEU A 323 -14.84 5.00 -10.05
CA LEU A 323 -13.42 5.30 -10.27
C LEU A 323 -13.15 6.70 -10.87
N PRO A 324 -13.93 7.20 -11.85
CA PRO A 324 -13.75 8.56 -12.37
C PRO A 324 -13.94 9.67 -11.32
N ALA A 325 -14.65 9.42 -10.23
CA ALA A 325 -14.95 10.40 -9.18
C ALA A 325 -13.97 10.37 -8.00
N VAL A 326 -12.86 9.62 -8.09
CA VAL A 326 -11.92 9.47 -6.98
C VAL A 326 -11.21 10.78 -6.62
N GLU A 327 -10.87 11.61 -7.62
CA GLU A 327 -10.27 12.92 -7.37
C GLU A 327 -11.25 13.86 -6.66
N ASP A 328 -12.51 13.92 -7.13
CA ASP A 328 -13.57 14.68 -6.44
C ASP A 328 -13.74 14.24 -4.98
N ARG A 329 -13.58 12.93 -4.69
CA ARG A 329 -13.64 12.44 -3.30
C ARG A 329 -12.48 12.94 -2.46
N LEU A 330 -11.26 12.91 -3.00
CA LEU A 330 -10.09 13.49 -2.33
C LEU A 330 -10.27 14.99 -2.06
N GLU A 331 -10.76 15.75 -3.05
CA GLU A 331 -11.02 17.18 -2.87
C GLU A 331 -12.02 17.45 -1.74
N ARG A 332 -13.09 16.65 -1.64
CA ARG A 332 -14.05 16.74 -0.53
C ARG A 332 -13.40 16.45 0.83
N LEU A 333 -12.54 15.43 0.92
CA LEU A 333 -11.82 15.11 2.16
C LEU A 333 -10.93 16.27 2.63
N VAL A 334 -10.24 16.92 1.70
CA VAL A 334 -9.43 18.10 2.00
C VAL A 334 -10.28 19.25 2.54
N ILE A 335 -11.48 19.46 1.98
CA ILE A 335 -12.42 20.47 2.47
C ILE A 335 -12.92 20.11 3.87
N GLU A 336 -13.34 18.87 4.11
CA GLU A 336 -13.83 18.38 5.42
C GLU A 336 -12.79 18.61 6.52
N LEU A 337 -11.52 18.29 6.27
CA LEU A 337 -10.42 18.52 7.22
C LEU A 337 -10.16 20.00 7.50
N ARG A 338 -10.24 20.86 6.47
CA ARG A 338 -10.11 22.32 6.65
C ARG A 338 -11.23 22.89 7.50
N GLU A 339 -12.45 22.44 7.28
CA GLU A 339 -13.62 22.90 8.03
C GLU A 339 -13.56 22.45 9.49
N ALA A 340 -13.14 21.21 9.76
CA ALA A 340 -12.95 20.72 11.12
C ALA A 340 -11.95 21.58 11.93
N ALA A 341 -10.85 22.00 11.31
CA ALA A 341 -9.83 22.84 11.93
C ALA A 341 -10.29 24.29 12.26
N LEU A 342 -11.42 24.75 11.71
CA LEU A 342 -11.98 26.07 12.01
C LEU A 342 -12.94 26.07 13.20
N VAL A 343 -13.34 24.89 13.70
CA VAL A 343 -14.31 24.72 14.79
C VAL A 343 -13.63 24.57 16.16
N GLU A 344 -12.34 24.25 16.18
CA GLU A 344 -11.46 24.24 17.37
C GLU A 344 -10.83 25.61 17.65
#